data_AF-A0A418W2W0-F1
#
_entry.id   AF-A0A418W2W0-F1
#
_cell.length_a   1.000
_cell.length_b   1.000
_cell.length_c   1.000
_cell.angle_alpha   90.00
_cell.angle_beta   90.00
_cell.angle_gamma   90.00
#
_symmetry.space_group_name_H-M   'P 1'
#
loop_
_entity.id
_entity.type
_entity.pdbx_description
1 polymer ?
#
loop_
_entity_poly.entity_id
_entity_poly.type
_entity_poly.pdbx_seq_one_letter_code
_entity_poly.pdbx_strand_id
1 'polypeptide(L)'
;MAQPPASGLSIDDRLVIAATLDRIFYDDPDQFSREDAATVRRLIPHSRSAWLRLGFRAESQGPSMKGEAAGVGDVRMEGDKKVVEGNVGESAVWRCGQYKITNHDGDLEIWQVMSDEFAQDPKGARLEFGPTGEPERLTFFQPRDIELRIPFTSFAVGLRLGGWNYWKQAAPSA
;
A
#
# COMPACT_ATOMS: atom_id res chain seq x y z
N MET A 1 -35.74 -15.32 -8.63
CA MET A 1 -35.64 -14.31 -7.56
C MET A 1 -34.24 -13.71 -7.66
N ALA A 2 -34.13 -12.44 -8.01
CA ALA A 2 -32.84 -11.76 -8.12
C ALA A 2 -32.30 -11.48 -6.71
N GLN A 3 -31.08 -11.92 -6.44
CA GLN A 3 -30.35 -11.63 -5.22
C GLN A 3 -30.17 -10.11 -5.12
N PRO A 4 -30.48 -9.45 -3.98
CA PRO A 4 -30.25 -8.03 -3.84
C PRO A 4 -28.74 -7.75 -3.99
N PRO A 5 -28.33 -6.64 -4.65
CA PRO A 5 -26.94 -6.25 -4.69
C PRO A 5 -26.44 -6.10 -3.25
N ALA A 6 -25.25 -6.62 -2.96
CA ALA A 6 -24.63 -6.54 -1.64
C ALA A 6 -24.77 -5.12 -1.09
N SER A 7 -25.45 -4.98 0.05
CA SER A 7 -25.63 -3.73 0.77
C SER A 7 -24.27 -3.05 0.94
N GLY A 8 -24.06 -1.92 0.27
CA GLY A 8 -22.83 -1.17 0.38
C GLY A 8 -22.57 -0.72 1.82
N LEU A 9 -21.30 -0.50 2.17
CA LEU A 9 -20.89 0.01 3.49
C LEU A 9 -21.57 1.36 3.79
N SER A 10 -22.35 1.42 4.88
CA SER A 10 -23.13 2.60 5.27
C SER A 10 -22.24 3.77 5.72
N ILE A 11 -22.81 4.97 5.88
CA ILE A 11 -22.04 6.13 6.37
C ILE A 11 -21.64 5.95 7.84
N ASP A 12 -22.52 5.39 8.66
CA ASP A 12 -22.26 5.16 10.08
C ASP A 12 -21.13 4.14 10.25
N ASP A 13 -21.15 3.05 9.48
CA ASP A 13 -20.08 2.06 9.51
C ASP A 13 -18.73 2.68 9.11
N ARG A 14 -18.71 3.57 8.11
CA ARG A 14 -17.48 4.27 7.69
C ARG A 14 -16.91 5.15 8.81
N LEU A 15 -17.77 5.82 9.57
CA LEU A 15 -17.35 6.65 10.71
C LEU A 15 -16.80 5.78 11.83
N VAL A 16 -17.48 4.68 12.18
CA VAL A 16 -17.01 3.71 13.18
C VAL A 16 -15.67 3.12 12.78
N ILE A 17 -15.51 2.73 11.52
CA ILE A 17 -14.26 2.19 10.99
C ILE A 17 -13.15 3.24 11.12
N ALA A 18 -13.38 4.47 10.68
CA ALA A 18 -12.36 5.52 10.73
C ALA A 18 -11.89 5.79 12.17
N ALA A 19 -12.82 5.97 13.11
CA ALA A 19 -12.50 6.19 14.52
C ALA A 19 -11.80 4.98 15.16
N THR A 20 -12.17 3.76 14.78
CA THR A 20 -11.54 2.55 15.29
C THR A 20 -10.12 2.37 14.75
N LEU A 21 -9.88 2.71 13.48
CA LEU A 21 -8.53 2.73 12.91
C LEU A 21 -7.64 3.78 13.57
N ASP A 22 -8.17 4.97 13.88
CA ASP A 22 -7.41 5.99 14.61
C ASP A 22 -6.94 5.45 15.97
N ARG A 23 -7.82 4.76 16.71
CA ARG A 23 -7.44 4.11 17.98
C ARG A 23 -6.36 3.04 17.80
N ILE A 24 -6.51 2.14 16.81
CA ILE A 24 -5.50 1.11 16.49
C ILE A 24 -4.14 1.75 16.15
N PHE A 25 -4.13 2.85 15.41
CA PHE A 25 -2.90 3.49 14.96
C PHE A 25 -2.24 4.38 16.01
N TYR A 26 -3.01 5.00 16.91
CA TYR A 26 -2.49 6.10 17.71
C TYR A 26 -2.65 5.96 19.24
N ASP A 27 -3.50 5.07 19.75
CA ASP A 27 -3.72 4.98 21.21
C ASP A 27 -2.53 4.38 21.96
N ASP A 28 -1.97 3.27 21.46
CA ASP A 28 -0.82 2.58 22.05
C ASP A 28 0.26 2.34 20.98
N PRO A 29 1.55 2.67 21.22
CA PRO A 29 2.59 2.56 20.22
C PRO A 29 3.00 1.13 19.87
N ASP A 30 2.79 0.16 20.74
CA ASP A 30 3.30 -1.21 20.63
C ASP A 30 2.20 -2.26 20.44
N GLN A 31 0.98 -1.94 20.88
CA GLN A 31 -0.17 -2.85 20.89
C GLN A 31 -1.42 -2.23 20.29
N PHE A 32 -2.38 -3.07 19.91
CA PHE A 32 -3.72 -2.64 19.53
C PHE A 32 -4.79 -3.56 20.12
N SER A 33 -6.00 -3.00 20.33
CA SER A 33 -7.13 -3.77 20.83
C SER A 33 -7.61 -4.81 19.81
N ARG A 34 -7.75 -6.07 20.27
CA ARG A 34 -8.33 -7.16 19.48
C ARG A 34 -9.78 -6.87 19.08
N GLU A 35 -10.55 -6.28 19.97
CA GLU A 35 -11.96 -5.95 19.73
C GLU A 35 -12.12 -4.89 18.64
N ASP A 36 -11.23 -3.90 18.64
CA ASP A 36 -11.21 -2.86 17.61
C ASP A 36 -10.86 -3.45 16.25
N ALA A 37 -9.82 -4.29 16.18
CA ALA A 37 -9.44 -4.99 14.95
C ALA A 37 -10.56 -5.90 14.42
N ALA A 38 -11.21 -6.66 15.31
CA ALA A 38 -12.36 -7.50 14.96
C ALA A 38 -13.55 -6.68 14.47
N THR A 39 -13.79 -5.51 15.07
CA THR A 39 -14.86 -4.58 14.67
C THR A 39 -14.64 -4.07 13.25
N VAL A 40 -13.43 -3.61 12.91
CA VAL A 40 -13.12 -3.16 11.55
C VAL A 40 -13.32 -4.30 10.55
N ARG A 41 -12.80 -5.50 10.85
CA ARG A 41 -12.95 -6.67 9.97
C ARG A 41 -14.40 -7.09 9.74
N ARG A 42 -15.23 -7.03 10.77
CA ARG A 42 -16.66 -7.36 10.67
C ARG A 42 -17.43 -6.37 9.78
N LEU A 43 -17.08 -5.09 9.85
CA LEU A 43 -17.78 -4.03 9.13
C LEU A 43 -17.36 -3.93 7.66
N ILE A 44 -16.10 -4.20 7.34
CA ILE A 44 -15.62 -4.14 5.95
C ILE A 44 -16.16 -5.34 5.16
N PRO A 45 -16.96 -5.10 4.08
CA PRO A 45 -17.46 -6.18 3.27
C PRO A 45 -16.31 -6.96 2.64
N HIS A 46 -16.44 -8.28 2.70
CA HIS A 46 -15.47 -9.17 2.10
C HIS A 46 -15.56 -9.11 0.57
N SER A 47 -14.45 -8.79 -0.09
CA SER A 47 -14.32 -8.97 -1.53
C SER A 47 -13.46 -10.18 -1.81
N ARG A 48 -13.97 -11.14 -2.58
CA ARG A 48 -13.16 -12.21 -3.15
C ARG A 48 -12.31 -11.61 -4.26
N SER A 49 -11.21 -10.96 -3.91
CA SER A 49 -10.30 -10.35 -4.87
C SER A 49 -8.93 -10.98 -4.75
N ALA A 50 -8.32 -11.24 -5.91
CA ALA A 50 -7.02 -11.91 -5.99
C ALA A 50 -5.96 -11.10 -5.22
N TRP A 51 -5.30 -11.78 -4.28
CA TRP A 51 -4.25 -11.34 -3.35
C TRP A 51 -3.03 -10.58 -3.92
N LEU A 52 -2.94 -10.39 -5.24
CA LEU A 52 -1.75 -9.81 -5.87
C LEU A 52 -2.10 -8.50 -6.57
N ARG A 53 -2.08 -7.40 -5.82
CA ARG A 53 -1.71 -6.10 -6.40
C ARG A 53 -0.19 -6.04 -6.46
N LEU A 54 0.38 -6.54 -7.56
CA LEU A 54 1.76 -6.25 -7.92
C LEU A 54 1.75 -4.92 -8.68
N GLY A 55 1.84 -3.82 -7.94
CA GLY A 55 2.20 -2.53 -8.52
C GLY A 55 3.65 -2.58 -8.96
N PHE A 56 3.91 -2.40 -10.25
CA PHE A 56 5.27 -2.19 -10.73
C PHE A 56 5.39 -0.75 -11.25
N ARG A 57 6.38 -0.04 -10.73
CA ARG A 57 6.85 1.23 -11.30
C ARG A 57 8.24 1.01 -11.84
N ALA A 58 8.35 1.00 -13.16
CA ALA A 58 9.63 0.99 -13.84
C ALA A 58 10.00 2.44 -14.15
N GLU A 59 11.06 2.94 -13.52
CA GLU A 59 11.69 4.21 -13.89
C GLU A 59 12.89 3.90 -14.78
N SER A 60 12.79 4.21 -16.07
CA SER A 60 13.93 4.09 -16.98
C SER A 60 14.57 5.46 -17.16
N GLN A 61 15.82 5.63 -16.73
CA GLN A 61 16.65 6.78 -17.10
C GLN A 61 17.36 6.45 -18.41
N GLY A 62 17.04 7.16 -19.49
CA GLY A 62 17.72 7.01 -20.77
C GLY A 62 19.22 7.35 -20.66
N PRO A 63 20.09 6.76 -21.50
CA PRO A 63 21.53 7.04 -21.46
C PRO A 63 21.79 8.53 -21.70
N SER A 64 22.57 9.17 -20.83
CA SER A 64 23.03 10.55 -21.07
C SER A 64 24.00 10.54 -22.25
N MET A 65 23.60 11.08 -23.40
CA MET A 65 24.56 11.36 -24.47
C MET A 65 25.26 12.69 -24.17
N LYS A 66 26.58 12.65 -23.97
CA LYS A 66 27.44 13.82 -24.19
C LYS A 66 27.63 13.96 -25.70
N GLY A 67 27.02 14.97 -26.30
CA GLY A 67 27.26 15.35 -27.68
C GLY A 67 28.04 16.66 -27.71
N GLU A 68 29.21 16.66 -28.35
CA GLU A 68 29.97 17.87 -28.63
C GLU A 68 29.42 18.49 -29.92
N ALA A 69 28.55 19.50 -29.80
CA ALA A 69 28.08 20.28 -30.92
C ALA A 69 29.13 21.37 -31.22
N ALA A 70 29.63 21.41 -32.46
CA ALA A 70 30.55 22.44 -32.89
C ALA A 70 29.94 23.85 -32.65
N GLY A 71 30.47 24.57 -31.65
CA GLY A 71 30.27 26.02 -31.48
C GLY A 71 29.44 26.51 -30.29
N VAL A 72 28.87 25.63 -29.43
CA VAL A 72 28.20 26.04 -28.19
C VAL A 72 28.60 25.04 -27.10
N GLY A 73 29.17 25.52 -25.98
CA GLY A 73 29.78 24.69 -24.94
C GLY A 73 28.87 23.61 -24.32
N ASP A 74 29.47 22.73 -23.51
CA ASP A 74 28.87 21.54 -22.88
C ASP A 74 27.40 21.73 -22.45
N VAL A 75 26.46 21.16 -23.23
CA VAL A 75 25.05 21.09 -22.85
C VAL A 75 24.79 19.72 -22.22
N ARG A 76 24.62 19.69 -20.89
CA ARG A 76 24.05 18.52 -20.20
C ARG A 76 22.55 18.46 -20.51
N MET A 77 22.14 17.52 -21.36
CA MET A 77 20.73 17.12 -21.43
C MET A 77 20.48 16.05 -20.37
N GLU A 78 19.66 16.39 -19.38
CA GLU A 78 19.14 15.45 -18.38
C GLU A 78 18.08 14.58 -19.07
N GLY A 79 18.34 13.28 -19.20
CA GLY A 79 17.51 12.38 -19.99
C GLY A 79 16.07 12.27 -19.46
N ASP A 80 15.10 12.28 -20.37
CA ASP A 80 13.67 12.15 -20.05
C ASP A 80 13.38 10.94 -19.16
N LYS A 81 12.85 11.21 -17.97
CA LYS A 81 12.44 10.19 -16.99
C LYS A 81 11.11 9.59 -17.43
N LYS A 82 11.15 8.38 -18.02
CA LYS A 82 9.93 7.64 -18.36
C LYS A 82 9.51 6.77 -17.18
N VAL A 83 8.33 7.08 -16.63
CA VAL A 83 7.68 6.31 -15.56
C VAL A 83 6.54 5.50 -16.19
N VAL A 84 6.59 4.17 -16.05
CA VAL A 84 5.48 3.29 -16.42
C VAL A 84 4.93 2.66 -15.15
N GLU A 85 3.65 2.93 -14.85
CA GLU A 85 2.92 2.37 -13.71
C GLU A 85 1.87 1.39 -14.24
N GLY A 86 1.82 0.19 -13.68
CA GLY A 86 0.83 -0.83 -14.01
C GLY A 86 0.30 -1.52 -12.75
N ASN A 87 -1.01 -1.76 -12.71
CA ASN A 87 -1.69 -2.49 -11.63
C ASN A 87 -2.41 -3.70 -12.20
N VAL A 88 -2.21 -4.87 -11.59
CA VAL A 88 -2.94 -6.10 -11.90
C VAL A 88 -3.86 -6.42 -10.73
N GLY A 89 -5.16 -6.61 -10.98
CA GLY A 89 -6.17 -6.99 -9.98
C GLY A 89 -7.08 -5.84 -9.51
N GLU A 90 -8.39 -5.99 -9.70
CA GLU A 90 -9.42 -5.09 -9.18
C GLU A 90 -9.93 -5.64 -7.84
N SER A 91 -9.48 -5.02 -6.74
CA SER A 91 -10.04 -5.26 -5.41
C SER A 91 -10.97 -4.10 -5.03
N ALA A 92 -12.10 -4.41 -4.39
CA ALA A 92 -13.04 -3.37 -3.95
C ALA A 92 -12.37 -2.49 -2.89
N VAL A 93 -12.29 -1.18 -3.15
CA VAL A 93 -11.70 -0.21 -2.23
C VAL A 93 -12.81 0.54 -1.48
N TRP A 94 -12.79 0.46 -0.15
CA TRP A 94 -13.75 1.12 0.73
C TRP A 94 -13.14 2.39 1.33
N ARG A 95 -13.74 3.55 1.05
CA ARG A 95 -13.31 4.82 1.65
C ARG A 95 -14.01 5.09 2.99
N CYS A 96 -13.23 5.19 4.06
CA CYS A 96 -13.72 5.44 5.42
C CYS A 96 -12.96 6.64 5.99
N GLY A 97 -13.55 7.83 5.91
CA GLY A 97 -12.90 9.08 6.33
C GLY A 97 -11.60 9.34 5.56
N GLN A 98 -10.48 9.36 6.29
CA GLN A 98 -9.13 9.56 5.77
C GLN A 98 -8.47 8.27 5.21
N TYR A 99 -9.16 7.12 5.29
CA TYR A 99 -8.61 5.83 4.90
C TYR A 99 -9.26 5.24 3.65
N LYS A 100 -8.48 4.52 2.86
CA LYS A 100 -8.87 3.58 1.81
C LYS A 100 -8.56 2.19 2.33
N ILE A 101 -9.54 1.28 2.30
CA ILE A 101 -9.41 -0.06 2.88
C ILE A 101 -9.74 -1.10 1.82
N THR A 102 -8.89 -2.10 1.71
CA THR A 102 -9.08 -3.26 0.83
C THR A 102 -9.07 -4.52 1.68
N ASN A 103 -10.01 -5.43 1.43
CA ASN A 103 -10.09 -6.72 2.11
C ASN A 103 -9.49 -7.81 1.22
N HIS A 104 -8.35 -8.38 1.65
CA HIS A 104 -7.62 -9.44 0.97
C HIS A 104 -7.74 -10.73 1.76
N ASP A 105 -8.77 -11.53 1.43
CA ASP A 105 -8.99 -12.85 2.02
C ASP A 105 -9.01 -12.87 3.57
N GLY A 106 -9.45 -11.76 4.18
CA GLY A 106 -9.55 -11.61 5.63
C GLY A 106 -8.52 -10.65 6.25
N ASP A 107 -7.40 -10.41 5.58
CA ASP A 107 -6.47 -9.34 5.95
C ASP A 107 -6.95 -8.00 5.40
N LEU A 108 -6.70 -6.92 6.12
CA LEU A 108 -7.10 -5.58 5.72
C LEU A 108 -5.90 -4.74 5.38
N GLU A 109 -5.83 -4.29 4.13
CA GLU A 109 -4.85 -3.30 3.67
C GLU A 109 -5.46 -1.91 3.77
N ILE A 110 -4.76 -0.99 4.42
CA ILE A 110 -5.26 0.32 4.83
C ILE A 110 -4.27 1.37 4.35
N TRP A 111 -4.75 2.32 3.57
CA TRP A 111 -3.97 3.44 3.06
C TRP A 111 -4.60 4.75 3.47
N GLN A 112 -3.79 5.76 3.80
CA GLN A 112 -4.32 7.12 3.84
C GLN A 112 -4.76 7.55 2.44
N VAL A 113 -5.86 8.30 2.33
CA VAL A 113 -6.46 8.67 1.04
C VAL A 113 -5.49 9.39 0.10
N MET A 114 -4.63 10.25 0.66
CA MET A 114 -3.65 11.03 -0.10
C MET A 114 -2.32 10.28 -0.29
N SER A 115 -2.25 9.02 0.13
CA SER A 115 -1.07 8.18 0.03
C SER A 115 -1.34 6.95 -0.81
N ASP A 116 -0.28 6.45 -1.41
CA ASP A 116 -0.18 5.15 -2.06
C ASP A 116 1.25 4.61 -1.89
N GLU A 117 1.54 3.47 -2.51
CA GLU A 117 2.84 2.79 -2.48
C GLU A 117 3.99 3.58 -3.13
N PHE A 118 3.68 4.57 -3.97
CA PHE A 118 4.64 5.41 -4.70
C PHE A 118 4.82 6.79 -4.06
N ALA A 119 4.02 7.16 -3.06
CA ALA A 119 4.18 8.39 -2.30
C ALA A 119 5.58 8.49 -1.68
N GLN A 120 6.10 9.72 -1.56
CA GLN A 120 7.41 9.96 -0.97
C GLN A 120 7.52 9.42 0.46
N ASP A 121 6.43 9.54 1.22
CA ASP A 121 6.23 8.98 2.55
C ASP A 121 4.94 8.13 2.54
N PRO A 122 5.01 6.85 2.11
CA PRO A 122 3.84 6.03 1.92
C PRO A 122 3.26 5.60 3.27
N LYS A 123 2.02 6.00 3.54
CA LYS A 123 1.27 5.70 4.77
C LYS A 123 0.31 4.54 4.52
N GLY A 124 0.89 3.37 4.30
CA GLY A 124 0.20 2.10 4.20
C GLY A 124 0.36 1.29 5.48
N ALA A 125 -0.70 0.62 5.91
CA ALA A 125 -0.69 -0.33 7.01
C ALA A 125 -1.49 -1.58 6.62
N ARG A 126 -1.14 -2.73 7.18
CA ARG A 126 -1.87 -3.98 6.98
C ARG A 126 -2.19 -4.59 8.34
N LEU A 127 -3.48 -4.83 8.55
CA LEU A 127 -3.99 -5.52 9.72
C LEU A 127 -4.17 -7.01 9.36
N GLU A 128 -3.38 -7.84 10.01
CA GLU A 128 -3.24 -9.26 9.68
C GLU A 128 -3.97 -10.12 10.71
N PHE A 129 -4.66 -11.13 10.22
CA PHE A 129 -5.44 -12.03 11.04
C PHE A 129 -5.01 -13.48 10.84
N GLY A 130 -5.03 -14.23 11.94
CA GLY A 130 -4.71 -15.65 11.95
C GLY A 130 -5.79 -16.51 11.27
N PRO A 131 -5.52 -17.81 11.08
CA PRO A 131 -6.43 -18.75 10.41
C PRO A 131 -7.81 -18.86 11.06
N THR A 132 -7.89 -18.63 12.38
CA THR A 132 -9.13 -18.66 13.17
C THR A 132 -9.93 -17.35 13.08
N GLY A 133 -9.38 -16.35 12.41
CA GLY A 133 -9.96 -15.02 12.31
C GLY A 133 -9.49 -14.03 13.38
N GLU A 134 -8.62 -14.47 14.28
CA GLU A 134 -8.10 -13.65 15.38
C GLU A 134 -7.11 -12.59 14.89
N PRO A 135 -7.15 -11.35 15.41
CA PRO A 135 -6.14 -10.35 15.10
C PRO A 135 -4.77 -10.77 15.62
N GLU A 136 -3.74 -10.69 14.77
CA GLU A 136 -2.37 -11.09 15.14
C GLU A 136 -1.43 -9.90 15.22
N ARG A 137 -1.31 -9.15 14.13
CA ARG A 137 -0.30 -8.09 14.01
C ARG A 137 -0.74 -6.99 13.06
N LEU A 138 -0.11 -5.84 13.24
CA LEU A 138 -0.18 -4.70 12.37
C LEU A 138 1.21 -4.50 11.75
N THR A 139 1.27 -4.41 10.42
CA THR A 139 2.47 -4.07 9.67
C THR A 139 2.30 -2.74 8.97
N PHE A 140 3.40 -2.02 8.73
CA PHE A 140 3.41 -0.79 7.95
C PHE A 140 4.19 -1.00 6.66
N PHE A 141 3.78 -0.27 5.63
CA PHE A 141 4.42 -0.33 4.33
C PHE A 141 5.69 0.52 4.34
N GLN A 142 6.82 -0.08 3.97
CA GLN A 142 8.07 0.63 3.79
C GLN A 142 8.60 0.36 2.37
N PRO A 143 8.81 1.41 1.57
CA PRO A 143 9.41 1.27 0.26
C PRO A 143 10.91 1.00 0.43
N ARG A 144 11.45 0.12 -0.40
CA ARG A 144 12.88 -0.13 -0.54
C ARG A 144 13.27 0.12 -1.98
N ASP A 145 14.16 1.08 -2.18
CA ASP A 145 14.78 1.30 -3.47
C ASP A 145 15.96 0.33 -3.59
N ILE A 146 15.89 -0.52 -4.61
CA ILE A 146 16.96 -1.46 -4.98
C ILE A 146 17.52 -1.01 -6.32
N GLU A 147 18.83 -0.78 -6.37
CA GLU A 147 19.54 -0.56 -7.62
C GLU A 147 20.14 -1.87 -8.10
N LEU A 148 19.64 -2.40 -9.23
CA LEU A 148 20.25 -3.53 -9.92
C LEU A 148 21.23 -3.01 -10.96
N ARG A 149 22.52 -3.22 -10.70
CA ARG A 149 23.58 -2.92 -11.65
C ARG A 149 23.87 -4.13 -12.52
N ILE A 150 23.72 -4.00 -13.84
CA ILE A 150 23.97 -5.10 -14.78
C ILE A 150 25.50 -5.23 -14.99
N PRO A 151 26.12 -6.39 -14.65
CA PRO A 151 27.56 -6.58 -14.81
C PRO A 151 28.01 -6.34 -16.25
N PHE A 152 29.21 -5.79 -16.43
CA PHE A 152 29.83 -5.51 -17.73
C PHE A 152 29.09 -4.48 -18.60
N THR A 153 28.14 -3.72 -18.03
CA THR A 153 27.47 -2.59 -18.69
C THR A 153 27.46 -1.35 -17.79
N SER A 154 27.16 -0.17 -18.35
CA SER A 154 26.90 1.06 -17.59
C SER A 154 25.43 1.23 -17.20
N PHE A 155 24.59 0.21 -17.41
CA PHE A 155 23.17 0.28 -17.10
C PHE A 155 22.91 -0.07 -15.64
N ALA A 156 22.17 0.81 -14.97
CA ALA A 156 21.58 0.58 -13.66
C ALA A 156 20.05 0.66 -13.80
N VAL A 157 19.35 -0.30 -13.20
CA VAL A 157 17.89 -0.31 -13.13
C VAL A 157 17.48 -0.08 -11.69
N GLY A 158 16.82 1.05 -11.42
CA GLY A 158 16.18 1.30 -10.14
C GLY A 158 14.85 0.57 -10.06
N LEU A 159 14.68 -0.28 -9.04
CA LEU A 159 13.43 -0.92 -8.69
C LEU A 159 12.98 -0.42 -7.31
N ARG A 160 11.76 0.10 -7.22
CA ARG A 160 11.13 0.38 -5.93
C ARG A 160 10.28 -0.81 -5.54
N LEU A 161 10.75 -1.58 -4.55
CA LEU A 161 10.02 -2.71 -3.99
C LEU A 161 9.34 -2.31 -2.68
N GLY A 162 8.03 -2.56 -2.57
CA GLY A 162 7.29 -2.41 -1.32
C GLY A 162 7.49 -3.60 -0.40
N GLY A 163 7.70 -3.35 0.90
CA GLY A 163 7.74 -4.39 1.93
C GLY A 163 6.88 -4.03 3.14
N TRP A 164 6.26 -5.05 3.75
CA TRP A 164 5.55 -4.91 5.02
C TRP A 164 6.52 -5.17 6.17
N ASN A 165 6.63 -4.22 7.11
CA ASN A 165 7.46 -4.35 8.30
C ASN A 165 6.57 -4.35 9.54
N TYR A 166 7.01 -5.08 10.57
CA TYR A 166 6.31 -5.14 11.85
C TYR A 166 6.12 -3.73 12.44
N TRP A 167 4.90 -3.45 12.89
CA TRP A 167 4.58 -2.23 13.63
C TRP A 167 4.16 -2.55 15.07
N LYS A 168 3.06 -3.27 15.24
CA LYS A 168 2.42 -3.55 16.53
C LYS A 168 1.82 -4.95 16.56
N GLN A 169 1.58 -5.46 17.76
CA GLN A 169 0.90 -6.75 17.96
C GLN A 169 -0.47 -6.58 18.61
N ALA A 170 -1.34 -7.56 18.42
CA ALA A 170 -2.60 -7.58 19.14
C ALA A 170 -2.36 -7.71 20.65
N ALA A 171 -3.08 -6.93 21.46
CA ALA A 171 -3.04 -7.03 22.92
C ALA A 171 -3.35 -8.46 23.38
N PRO A 172 -2.76 -8.94 24.48
CA PRO A 172 -3.04 -10.28 25.00
C PRO A 172 -4.53 -10.43 25.33
N SER A 173 -5.08 -11.62 25.06
CA SER A 173 -6.45 -11.96 25.48
C SER A 173 -6.51 -11.91 27.01
N ALA A 174 -7.44 -11.11 27.54
CA ALA A 174 -7.71 -11.03 28.97
C ALA A 174 -8.33 -12.34 29.50
#